data_AF-A0A183VFH3-F1
#
_entry.id   AF-A0A183VFH3-F1
#
_cell.length_a   1.000
_cell.length_b   1.000
_cell.length_c   1.000
_cell.angle_alpha   90.00
_cell.angle_beta   90.00
_cell.angle_gamma   90.00
#
_symmetry.space_group_name_H-M   'P 1'
#
loop_
_entity.id
_entity.type
_entity.pdbx_description
1 polymer ?
#
loop_
_entity_poly.entity_id
_entity_poly.type
_entity_poly.pdbx_seq_one_letter_code
_entity_poly.pdbx_strand_id
1 'polypeptide(L)'
;MLTILNFFLTLIALLLFFTVILLFAVVVVMKQQVALSTPKDMPCLFEWGEWSSCSSTCRISQEDATPSMRRRVTRVYHASGKYARCPEGLKVGFEQIAPCNTQLCPQKLSDFGWSECFYYIPHIGRASGCYRIRDLTKSDALIEIDREDLIRNCSIDECPEFMT
;
A
#
# COMPACT_ATOMS: atom_id res chain seq x y z
N MET A 1 69.86 -30.57 -48.54
CA MET A 1 68.50 -30.24 -49.04
C MET A 1 67.42 -30.61 -48.05
N LEU A 2 67.37 -31.85 -47.53
CA LEU A 2 66.31 -32.30 -46.63
C LEU A 2 66.21 -31.50 -45.31
N THR A 3 67.35 -31.12 -44.73
CA THR A 3 67.42 -30.31 -43.50
C THR A 3 66.89 -28.88 -43.66
N ILE A 4 67.20 -28.25 -44.80
CA ILE A 4 66.72 -26.90 -45.14
C ILE A 4 65.21 -26.93 -45.37
N LEU A 5 64.71 -27.93 -46.11
CA LEU A 5 63.28 -28.11 -46.35
C LEU A 5 62.51 -28.33 -45.03
N ASN A 6 63.03 -29.20 -44.14
CA ASN A 6 62.45 -29.44 -42.83
C ASN A 6 62.44 -28.18 -41.94
N PHE A 7 63.49 -27.35 -42.01
CA PHE A 7 63.53 -26.07 -41.28
C PHE A 7 62.45 -25.09 -41.74
N PHE A 8 62.22 -24.98 -43.05
CA PHE A 8 61.12 -24.14 -43.55
C PHE A 8 59.75 -24.71 -43.19
N LEU A 9 59.57 -26.04 -43.25
CA LEU A 9 58.34 -26.70 -42.82
C LEU A 9 58.05 -26.48 -41.33
N THR A 10 59.05 -26.56 -40.45
CA THR A 10 58.87 -26.29 -39.03
C THR A 10 58.56 -24.82 -38.76
N LEU A 11 59.19 -23.89 -39.49
CA LEU A 11 58.87 -22.46 -39.41
C LEU A 11 57.41 -22.19 -39.80
N ILE A 12 56.95 -22.77 -40.91
CA ILE A 12 55.55 -22.64 -41.37
C ILE A 12 54.61 -23.27 -40.34
N ALA A 13 54.93 -24.45 -39.80
CA ALA A 13 54.12 -25.09 -38.77
C ALA A 13 54.02 -24.26 -37.48
N LEU A 14 55.12 -23.62 -37.05
CA LEU A 14 55.12 -22.71 -35.90
C LEU A 14 54.28 -21.47 -36.17
N LEU A 15 54.41 -20.85 -37.34
CA LEU A 15 53.59 -19.70 -37.74
C LEU A 15 52.10 -20.05 -37.73
N LEU A 16 51.74 -21.19 -38.32
CA LEU A 16 50.37 -21.69 -38.30
C LEU A 16 49.88 -21.94 -36.86
N PHE A 17 50.70 -22.53 -36.00
CA PHE A 17 50.35 -22.75 -34.59
C PHE A 17 50.07 -21.43 -33.85
N PHE A 18 50.92 -20.41 -34.02
CA PHE A 18 50.69 -19.09 -33.45
C PHE A 18 49.45 -18.41 -34.01
N THR A 19 49.15 -18.56 -35.31
CA THR A 19 47.92 -18.01 -35.89
C THR A 19 46.67 -18.66 -35.29
N VAL A 20 46.68 -19.97 -35.05
CA VAL A 20 45.56 -20.67 -34.42
C VAL A 20 45.35 -20.20 -32.98
N ILE A 21 46.44 -20.03 -32.21
CA ILE A 21 46.36 -19.47 -30.85
C ILE A 21 45.76 -18.06 -30.86
N LEU A 22 46.21 -17.20 -31.77
CA LEU A 22 45.70 -15.84 -31.91
C LEU A 22 44.20 -15.84 -32.23
N LEU A 23 43.78 -16.65 -33.20
CA LEU A 23 42.37 -16.78 -33.58
C LEU A 23 41.52 -17.29 -32.42
N PHE A 24 42.01 -18.28 -31.67
CA PHE A 24 41.33 -18.78 -30.48
C PHE A 24 41.15 -17.69 -29.42
N ALA A 25 42.21 -16.93 -29.13
CA ALA A 25 42.15 -15.81 -28.18
C ALA A 25 41.13 -14.75 -28.62
N VAL A 26 41.11 -14.38 -29.91
CA VAL A 26 40.14 -13.43 -30.47
C VAL A 26 38.71 -13.94 -30.30
N VAL A 27 38.44 -15.22 -30.58
CA VAL A 27 37.10 -15.81 -30.43
C VAL A 27 36.65 -15.80 -28.97
N VAL A 28 37.55 -16.11 -28.01
CA VAL A 28 37.22 -16.08 -26.58
C VAL A 28 36.87 -14.66 -26.13
N VAL A 29 37.67 -13.66 -26.52
CA VAL A 29 37.42 -12.25 -26.20
C VAL A 29 36.09 -11.79 -26.79
N MET A 30 35.82 -12.10 -28.05
CA MET A 30 34.56 -11.78 -28.72
C MET A 30 33.36 -12.42 -28.00
N LYS A 31 33.46 -13.70 -27.60
CA LYS A 31 32.40 -14.39 -26.85
C LYS A 31 32.13 -13.74 -25.49
N GLN A 32 33.18 -13.33 -24.77
CA GLN A 32 33.00 -12.62 -23.50
C GLN A 32 32.36 -11.25 -23.70
N GLN A 33 32.80 -10.49 -24.69
CA GLN A 33 32.19 -9.20 -25.02
C GLN A 33 30.72 -9.36 -25.38
N VAL A 34 30.35 -10.38 -26.16
CA VAL A 34 28.95 -10.70 -26.46
C VAL A 34 28.18 -11.09 -25.20
N ALA A 35 28.73 -11.94 -24.33
CA ALA A 35 28.05 -12.34 -23.09
C ALA A 35 27.82 -11.15 -22.14
N LEU A 36 28.76 -10.21 -22.07
CA LEU A 36 28.63 -8.98 -21.29
C LEU A 36 27.67 -7.96 -21.93
N SER A 37 27.59 -7.93 -23.26
CA SER A 37 26.72 -7.02 -24.00
C SER A 37 25.30 -7.56 -24.18
N THR A 38 25.10 -8.87 -23.99
CA THR A 38 23.77 -9.48 -24.07
C THR A 38 23.02 -9.08 -22.80
N PRO A 39 21.94 -8.29 -22.91
CA PRO A 39 21.19 -7.88 -21.74
C PRO A 39 20.66 -9.13 -21.05
N LYS A 40 21.00 -9.30 -19.78
CA LYS A 40 20.49 -10.40 -18.95
C LYS A 40 18.97 -10.41 -19.05
N ASP A 41 18.38 -11.58 -19.26
CA ASP A 41 16.93 -11.78 -19.26
C ASP A 41 16.33 -11.13 -18.00
N MET A 42 15.53 -10.08 -18.17
CA MET A 42 14.89 -9.35 -17.07
C MET A 42 13.41 -9.14 -17.39
N PRO A 43 12.48 -9.50 -16.48
CA PRO A 43 11.07 -9.20 -16.66
C PRO A 43 10.81 -7.70 -16.52
N CYS A 44 9.64 -7.25 -16.97
CA CYS A 44 9.21 -5.90 -16.66
C CYS A 44 9.00 -5.75 -15.15
N LEU A 45 9.74 -4.84 -14.52
CA LEU A 45 9.65 -4.54 -13.10
C LEU A 45 9.46 -3.04 -12.89
N PHE A 46 8.91 -2.66 -11.74
CA PHE A 46 8.76 -1.26 -11.39
C PHE A 46 8.76 -1.10 -9.87
N GLU A 47 9.13 0.09 -9.43
CA GLU A 47 9.18 0.47 -8.04
C GLU A 47 8.13 1.56 -7.77
N TRP A 48 7.41 1.38 -6.68
CA TRP A 48 6.55 2.42 -6.13
C TRP A 48 7.36 3.35 -5.25
N GLY A 49 7.05 4.64 -5.31
CA GLY A 49 7.44 5.59 -4.29
C GLY A 49 6.58 5.45 -3.03
N GLU A 50 6.92 6.26 -2.04
CA GLU A 50 6.19 6.36 -0.79
C GLU A 50 4.74 6.80 -1.01
N TRP A 51 3.88 6.39 -0.08
CA TRP A 51 2.53 6.91 0.01
C TRP A 51 2.52 8.37 0.47
N SER A 52 1.63 9.16 -0.10
CA SER A 52 1.29 10.48 0.42
C SER A 52 0.60 10.34 1.78
N SER A 53 0.58 11.42 2.54
CA SER A 53 -0.36 11.55 3.65
C SER A 53 -1.79 11.31 3.16
N CYS A 54 -2.59 10.69 4.01
CA CYS A 54 -4.01 10.50 3.74
C CYS A 54 -4.71 11.87 3.66
N SER A 55 -5.69 12.01 2.78
CA SER A 55 -6.42 13.27 2.59
C SER A 55 -7.14 13.76 3.85
N SER A 56 -7.46 12.85 4.77
CA SER A 56 -8.10 13.14 6.06
C SER A 56 -7.70 12.07 7.09
N THR A 57 -7.82 12.38 8.37
CA THR A 57 -7.48 11.46 9.48
C THR A 57 -8.56 10.41 9.74
N CYS A 58 -9.78 10.67 9.29
CA CYS A 58 -10.96 9.82 9.42
C CYS A 58 -12.03 10.29 8.41
N ARG A 59 -13.09 9.50 8.28
CA ARG A 59 -14.28 9.78 7.45
C ARG A 59 -15.36 10.44 8.30
N ILE A 60 -16.01 11.50 7.82
CA ILE A 60 -16.98 12.27 8.64
C ILE A 60 -18.29 11.49 8.82
N SER A 61 -18.89 11.00 7.72
CA SER A 61 -20.10 10.18 7.74
C SER A 61 -19.98 8.94 6.84
N GLN A 62 -20.97 8.06 6.90
CA GLN A 62 -21.00 6.83 6.11
C GLN A 62 -21.38 7.08 4.64
N GLU A 63 -21.85 8.29 4.32
CA GLU A 63 -22.19 8.77 2.99
C GLU A 63 -21.02 9.55 2.34
N ASP A 64 -20.12 10.12 3.14
CA ASP A 64 -19.02 10.94 2.63
C ASP A 64 -17.99 10.14 1.84
N ALA A 65 -17.25 10.80 0.94
CA ALA A 65 -16.17 10.15 0.21
C ALA A 65 -15.09 9.61 1.17
N THR A 66 -14.66 8.37 0.95
CA THR A 66 -13.58 7.75 1.72
C THR A 66 -12.28 8.53 1.54
N PRO A 67 -11.55 8.86 2.62
CA PRO A 67 -10.24 9.49 2.50
C PRO A 67 -9.29 8.65 1.64
N SER A 68 -8.41 9.32 0.91
CA SER A 68 -7.53 8.66 -0.05
C SER A 68 -6.09 9.14 0.05
N MET A 69 -5.17 8.26 -0.31
CA MET A 69 -3.75 8.53 -0.42
C MET A 69 -3.26 8.10 -1.80
N ARG A 70 -2.15 8.70 -2.23
CA ARG A 70 -1.60 8.51 -3.57
C ARG A 70 -0.15 8.09 -3.48
N ARG A 71 0.30 7.27 -4.43
CA ARG A 71 1.72 7.03 -4.68
C ARG A 71 1.98 6.98 -6.17
N ARG A 72 3.25 7.13 -6.53
CA ARG A 72 3.68 7.17 -7.93
C ARG A 72 4.75 6.12 -8.19
N VAL A 73 4.77 5.58 -9.40
CA VAL A 73 5.91 4.77 -9.86
C VAL A 73 7.14 5.66 -9.96
N THR A 74 8.22 5.32 -9.27
CA THR A 74 9.47 6.07 -9.25
C THR A 74 10.46 5.56 -10.29
N ARG A 75 10.41 4.26 -10.59
CA ARG A 75 11.31 3.62 -11.54
C ARG A 75 10.61 2.48 -12.29
N VAL A 76 10.94 2.34 -13.56
CA VAL A 76 10.51 1.22 -14.42
C VAL A 76 11.76 0.58 -15.01
N TYR A 77 11.85 -0.74 -14.89
CA TYR A 77 12.85 -1.57 -15.53
C TYR A 77 12.19 -2.29 -16.71
N HIS A 78 12.63 -1.94 -17.92
CA HIS A 78 12.07 -2.51 -19.13
C HIS A 78 12.46 -3.98 -19.29
N ALA A 79 11.52 -4.78 -19.80
CA ALA A 79 11.77 -6.18 -20.08
C ALA A 79 12.83 -6.38 -21.17
N SER A 80 13.67 -7.39 -21.00
CA SER A 80 14.70 -7.81 -21.94
C SER A 80 14.70 -9.33 -22.15
N GLY A 81 15.19 -9.77 -23.31
CA GLY A 81 15.34 -11.18 -23.63
C GLY A 81 14.00 -11.88 -23.84
N LYS A 82 13.76 -12.97 -23.12
CA LYS A 82 12.57 -13.83 -23.29
C LYS A 82 11.26 -13.29 -22.67
N TYR A 83 11.32 -12.20 -21.91
CA TYR A 83 10.16 -11.69 -21.18
C TYR A 83 9.28 -10.76 -22.03
N ALA A 84 7.98 -10.75 -21.72
CA ALA A 84 7.02 -9.86 -22.37
C ALA A 84 7.34 -8.39 -22.08
N ARG A 85 7.04 -7.52 -23.06
CA ARG A 85 7.20 -6.06 -22.92
C ARG A 85 6.38 -5.52 -21.76
N CYS A 86 6.84 -4.41 -21.19
CA CYS A 86 6.07 -3.67 -20.19
C CYS A 86 4.72 -3.20 -20.76
N PRO A 87 3.64 -3.17 -19.96
CA PRO A 87 2.36 -2.60 -20.37
C PRO A 87 2.52 -1.15 -20.82
N GLU A 88 1.81 -0.73 -21.86
CA GLU A 88 1.97 0.61 -22.49
C GLU A 88 1.67 1.78 -21.54
N GLY A 89 0.86 1.56 -20.50
CA GLY A 89 0.54 2.57 -19.48
C GLY A 89 1.54 2.64 -18.31
N LEU A 90 2.43 1.67 -18.17
CA LEU A 90 3.38 1.61 -17.06
C LEU A 90 4.57 2.54 -17.33
N LYS A 91 4.58 3.69 -16.65
CA LYS A 91 5.63 4.69 -16.75
C LYS A 91 5.94 5.32 -15.41
N VAL A 92 7.13 5.90 -15.29
CA VAL A 92 7.47 6.75 -14.15
C VAL A 92 6.43 7.88 -14.04
N GLY A 93 5.95 8.11 -12.83
CA GLY A 93 4.87 9.05 -12.55
C GLY A 93 3.45 8.47 -12.70
N PHE A 94 3.29 7.21 -13.11
CA PHE A 94 1.98 6.53 -13.04
C PHE A 94 1.46 6.58 -11.59
N GLU A 95 0.24 7.10 -11.42
CA GLU A 95 -0.38 7.30 -10.12
C GLU A 95 -1.29 6.14 -9.73
N GLN A 96 -1.17 5.72 -8.48
CA GLN A 96 -2.14 4.85 -7.82
C GLN A 96 -2.82 5.62 -6.70
N ILE A 97 -4.14 5.50 -6.64
CA ILE A 97 -4.97 6.03 -5.55
C ILE A 97 -5.53 4.83 -4.76
N ALA A 98 -5.45 4.90 -3.44
CA ALA A 98 -5.99 3.89 -2.54
C ALA A 98 -6.75 4.55 -1.37
N PRO A 99 -7.79 3.88 -0.84
CA PRO A 99 -8.45 4.34 0.37
C PRO A 99 -7.52 4.26 1.58
N CYS A 100 -7.66 5.20 2.50
CA CYS A 100 -6.99 5.24 3.79
C CYS A 100 -7.94 5.79 4.86
N ASN A 101 -7.63 5.56 6.14
CA ASN A 101 -8.39 6.08 7.27
C ASN A 101 -9.92 5.93 7.12
N THR A 102 -10.37 4.71 6.83
CA THR A 102 -11.77 4.38 6.49
C THR A 102 -12.71 4.46 7.69
N GLN A 103 -12.17 4.54 8.90
CA GLN A 103 -12.95 4.69 10.14
C GLN A 103 -13.71 6.02 10.18
N LEU A 104 -14.88 6.01 10.80
CA LEU A 104 -15.61 7.24 11.10
C LEU A 104 -14.86 8.08 12.15
N CYS A 105 -14.98 9.39 12.03
CA CYS A 105 -14.41 10.32 12.99
C CYS A 105 -15.09 10.14 14.36
N PRO A 106 -14.32 10.28 15.47
CA PRO A 106 -14.91 10.23 16.79
C PRO A 106 -15.98 11.31 16.97
N GLN A 107 -17.09 10.94 17.61
CA GLN A 107 -18.16 11.85 17.98
C GLN A 107 -18.13 12.08 19.48
N LYS A 108 -18.42 13.30 19.92
CA LYS A 108 -18.42 13.60 21.34
C LYS A 108 -19.72 13.14 21.97
N LEU A 109 -19.64 12.60 23.18
CA LEU A 109 -20.83 12.21 23.93
C LEU A 109 -21.79 13.39 24.12
N SER A 110 -21.27 14.62 24.26
CA SER A 110 -22.10 15.81 24.42
C SER A 110 -22.89 16.25 23.18
N ASP A 111 -22.54 15.74 21.99
CA ASP A 111 -23.26 16.00 20.74
C ASP A 111 -24.60 15.24 20.67
N PHE A 112 -24.76 14.19 21.48
CA PHE A 112 -25.98 13.38 21.50
C PHE A 112 -27.05 13.98 22.41
N GLY A 113 -28.31 13.84 21.96
CA GLY A 113 -29.49 14.19 22.74
C GLY A 113 -29.62 13.34 24.01
N TRP A 114 -30.54 13.74 24.88
CA TRP A 114 -30.94 12.90 26.01
C TRP A 114 -32.08 11.97 25.59
N SER A 115 -32.06 10.75 26.12
CA SER A 115 -33.17 9.81 26.04
C SER A 115 -34.39 10.34 26.78
N GLU A 116 -35.50 9.61 26.65
CA GLU A 116 -36.58 9.68 27.61
C GLU A 116 -36.13 9.29 29.03
N CYS A 117 -36.98 9.58 30.01
CA CYS A 117 -36.71 9.31 31.42
C CYS A 117 -37.12 7.88 31.79
N PHE A 118 -36.24 7.19 32.50
CA PHE A 118 -36.44 5.84 33.03
C PHE A 118 -36.49 5.87 34.55
N TYR A 119 -37.32 5.02 35.15
CA TYR A 119 -37.38 4.88 36.61
C TYR A 119 -36.06 4.33 37.16
N TYR A 120 -35.59 4.86 38.30
CA TYR A 120 -34.48 4.21 39.03
C TYR A 120 -34.85 2.80 39.46
N ILE A 121 -36.09 2.62 39.94
CA ILE A 121 -36.61 1.34 40.39
C ILE A 121 -37.97 1.10 39.70
N PRO A 122 -38.01 0.28 38.63
CA PRO A 122 -39.20 0.12 37.79
C PRO A 122 -40.49 -0.23 38.55
N HIS A 123 -40.42 -1.13 39.54
CA HIS A 123 -41.62 -1.56 40.29
C HIS A 123 -42.14 -0.53 41.31
N ILE A 124 -41.32 0.45 41.70
CA ILE A 124 -41.75 1.57 42.55
C ILE A 124 -42.30 2.71 41.68
N GLY A 125 -41.88 2.78 40.41
CA GLY A 125 -42.29 3.80 39.46
C GLY A 125 -41.80 5.19 39.86
N ARG A 126 -42.62 6.21 39.58
CA ARG A 126 -42.31 7.64 39.75
C ARG A 126 -41.85 8.01 41.17
N ALA A 127 -42.32 7.30 42.19
CA ALA A 127 -41.92 7.55 43.58
C ALA A 127 -40.44 7.26 43.86
N SER A 128 -39.78 6.44 43.04
CA SER A 128 -38.33 6.19 43.14
C SER A 128 -37.47 7.26 42.47
N GLY A 129 -38.09 8.22 41.75
CA GLY A 129 -37.41 9.16 40.87
C GLY A 129 -37.06 8.55 39.51
N CYS A 130 -36.60 9.40 38.58
CA CYS A 130 -36.22 8.99 37.24
C CYS A 130 -34.91 9.64 36.78
N TYR A 131 -34.27 8.99 35.82
CA TYR A 131 -33.06 9.47 35.18
C TYR A 131 -33.13 9.30 33.67
N ARG A 132 -32.32 10.05 32.95
CA ARG A 132 -32.10 9.91 31.51
C ARG A 132 -30.63 9.75 31.21
N ILE A 133 -30.34 9.11 30.09
CA ILE A 133 -29.00 8.86 29.56
C ILE A 133 -28.88 9.49 28.18
N ARG A 134 -27.68 9.54 27.60
CA ARG A 134 -27.52 10.01 26.21
C ARG A 134 -28.10 8.99 25.23
N ASP A 135 -28.85 9.49 24.26
CA ASP A 135 -29.42 8.66 23.20
C ASP A 135 -28.38 8.50 22.07
N LEU A 136 -27.68 7.36 22.09
CA LEU A 136 -26.65 7.05 21.10
C LEU A 136 -27.28 6.39 19.88
N THR A 137 -27.24 7.07 18.75
CA THR A 137 -27.63 6.49 17.46
C THR A 137 -26.71 5.33 17.10
N LYS A 138 -27.25 4.26 16.49
CA LYS A 138 -26.43 3.15 15.97
C LYS A 138 -25.48 3.69 14.89
N SER A 139 -24.19 3.74 15.23
CA SER A 139 -23.11 4.21 14.37
C SER A 139 -21.84 3.42 14.69
N ASP A 140 -21.01 3.21 13.69
CA ASP A 140 -19.69 2.57 13.85
C ASP A 140 -18.61 3.56 14.33
N ALA A 141 -19.00 4.82 14.60
CA ALA A 141 -18.08 5.83 15.11
C ALA A 141 -17.67 5.58 16.56
N LEU A 142 -16.41 5.89 16.88
CA LEU A 142 -15.94 5.94 18.26
C LEU A 142 -16.64 7.09 19.00
N ILE A 143 -17.13 6.83 20.22
CA ILE A 143 -17.69 7.87 21.07
C ILE A 143 -16.66 8.31 22.10
N GLU A 144 -16.31 9.60 22.09
CA GLU A 144 -15.41 10.22 23.06
C GLU A 144 -16.21 10.75 24.27
N ILE A 145 -15.84 10.33 25.48
CA ILE A 145 -16.44 10.83 26.71
C ILE A 145 -15.80 12.19 27.04
N ASP A 146 -16.40 13.26 26.53
CA ASP A 146 -15.92 14.63 26.71
C ASP A 146 -16.53 15.32 27.95
N ARG A 147 -17.51 14.68 28.61
CA ARG A 147 -18.15 15.17 29.83
C ARG A 147 -18.46 14.06 30.82
N GLU A 148 -18.58 14.44 32.09
CA GLU A 148 -18.85 13.53 33.20
C GLU A 148 -20.35 13.32 33.47
N ASP A 149 -21.23 14.14 32.89
CA ASP A 149 -22.68 14.01 33.04
C ASP A 149 -23.24 12.89 32.15
N LEU A 150 -22.92 11.64 32.51
CA LEU A 150 -23.42 10.44 31.80
C LEU A 150 -24.91 10.20 32.06
N ILE A 151 -25.39 10.63 33.23
CA ILE A 151 -26.75 10.45 33.71
C ILE A 151 -27.26 11.81 34.20
N ARG A 152 -28.51 12.14 33.88
CA ARG A 152 -29.20 13.30 34.46
C ARG A 152 -30.49 12.87 35.14
N ASN A 153 -30.74 13.44 36.31
CA ASN A 153 -32.02 13.26 37.00
C ASN A 153 -33.10 14.01 36.22
N CYS A 154 -34.26 13.39 36.11
CA CYS A 154 -35.45 14.03 35.56
C CYS A 154 -36.27 14.66 36.69
N SER A 155 -37.02 15.70 36.36
CA SER A 155 -38.07 16.20 37.25
C SER A 155 -39.21 15.17 37.35
N ILE A 156 -40.04 15.30 38.38
CA ILE A 156 -41.22 14.45 38.60
C ILE A 156 -42.21 14.52 37.43
N ASP A 157 -42.29 15.67 36.76
CA ASP A 157 -43.20 15.89 35.63
C ASP A 157 -42.66 15.25 34.34
N GLU A 158 -41.33 15.09 34.21
CA GLU A 158 -40.68 14.39 33.09
C GLU A 158 -40.68 12.86 33.26
N CYS A 159 -40.95 12.35 34.47
CA CYS A 159 -41.08 10.92 34.70
C CYS A 159 -42.31 10.34 33.97
N PRO A 160 -42.18 9.20 33.28
CA PRO A 160 -43.35 8.54 32.69
C PRO A 160 -44.42 8.25 33.76
N GLU A 161 -45.68 8.17 33.33
CA GLU A 161 -46.81 7.83 34.21
C GLU A 161 -46.98 6.31 34.37
N PHE A 162 -46.60 5.54 33.35
CA PHE A 162 -46.72 4.08 33.30
C PHE A 162 -45.50 3.49 32.59
N MET A 163 -45.17 2.22 32.90
CA MET A 163 -44.17 1.47 32.13
C MET A 163 -44.77 1.09 30.78
N THR A 164 -44.18 1.58 29.69
CA THR A 164 -44.43 1.12 28.32
C THR A 164 -43.63 -0.11 27.97
#